data_AF-A0A528A5R5-F1
#
_entry.id   AF-A0A528A5R5-F1
#
_cell.length_a   1.000
_cell.length_b   1.000
_cell.length_c   1.000
_cell.angle_alpha   90.00
_cell.angle_beta   90.00
_cell.angle_gamma   90.00
#
_symmetry.space_group_name_H-M   'P 1'
#
loop_
_entity.id
_entity.type
_entity.pdbx_description
1 polymer ?
#
loop_
_entity_poly.entity_id
_entity_poly.type
_entity_poly.pdbx_seq_one_letter_code
_entity_poly.pdbx_strand_id
1 'polypeptide(L)'
;MRVAQARRFVISDYPLPWLLPLVAILLVFTVYPLIYNIWLSFHEFVPRRRALEFVGTENWVQLWNDTRFWQSLVITFTYFAIALVFELVLGMAIALLLD
;
A
#
# COMPACT_ATOMS: atom_id res chain seq x y z
N MET A 1 35.10 -15.73 -20.12
CA MET A 1 35.30 -14.73 -19.05
C MET A 1 34.03 -14.15 -18.41
N ARG A 2 32.79 -14.42 -18.89
CA ARG A 2 31.54 -13.90 -18.28
C ARG A 2 30.97 -14.71 -17.09
N VAL A 3 31.36 -15.98 -16.97
CA VAL A 3 30.81 -16.92 -15.95
C VAL A 3 31.38 -16.67 -14.55
N ALA A 4 32.60 -16.11 -14.44
CA ALA A 4 33.24 -15.87 -13.16
C ALA A 4 32.61 -14.73 -12.34
N GLN A 5 31.89 -13.81 -13.01
CA GLN A 5 31.30 -12.62 -12.38
C GLN A 5 29.99 -12.94 -11.66
N ALA A 6 29.18 -13.86 -12.20
CA ALA A 6 27.95 -14.34 -11.57
C ALA A 6 28.24 -15.07 -10.23
N ARG A 7 29.38 -15.78 -10.14
CA ARG A 7 29.79 -16.49 -8.93
C ARG A 7 30.22 -15.55 -7.80
N ARG A 8 30.73 -14.35 -8.11
CA ARG A 8 31.06 -13.33 -7.11
C ARG A 8 29.83 -12.61 -6.56
N PHE A 9 28.74 -12.51 -7.32
CA PHE A 9 27.50 -11.93 -6.80
C PHE A 9 26.83 -12.77 -5.70
N VAL A 10 27.07 -14.08 -5.67
CA VAL A 10 26.46 -15.01 -4.69
C VAL A 10 27.33 -15.18 -3.43
N ILE A 11 28.63 -14.84 -3.50
CA ILE A 11 29.60 -14.98 -2.40
C ILE A 11 30.35 -13.66 -2.17
N SER A 12 29.63 -12.56 -2.07
CA SER A 12 30.21 -11.26 -1.77
C SER A 12 29.24 -10.49 -0.88
N ASP A 13 29.75 -9.72 0.08
CA ASP A 13 29.02 -9.03 1.17
C ASP A 13 27.98 -7.98 0.71
N TYR A 14 27.57 -8.03 -0.56
CA TYR A 14 26.51 -7.20 -1.10
C TYR A 14 25.16 -7.72 -0.59
N PRO A 15 24.32 -6.88 0.04
CA PRO A 15 23.04 -7.29 0.60
C PRO A 15 21.97 -7.57 -0.47
N LEU A 16 22.17 -7.08 -1.70
CA LEU A 16 21.18 -7.13 -2.78
C LEU A 16 20.68 -8.55 -3.15
N PRO A 17 21.53 -9.58 -3.31
CA PRO A 17 21.09 -10.94 -3.62
C PRO A 17 20.16 -11.53 -2.55
N TRP A 18 20.38 -11.17 -1.28
CA TRP A 18 19.57 -11.62 -0.15
C TRP A 18 18.24 -10.88 -0.05
N LEU A 19 18.20 -9.62 -0.50
CA LEU A 19 16.98 -8.81 -0.55
C LEU A 19 16.12 -9.10 -1.79
N LEU A 20 16.70 -9.64 -2.87
CA LEU A 20 15.99 -9.91 -4.12
C LEU A 20 14.68 -10.70 -3.93
N PRO A 21 14.60 -11.79 -3.14
CA PRO A 21 13.36 -12.52 -2.93
C PRO A 21 12.29 -11.67 -2.23
N LEU A 22 12.67 -10.88 -1.22
CA LEU A 22 11.76 -9.96 -0.52
C LEU A 22 11.22 -8.89 -1.48
N VAL A 23 12.11 -8.24 -2.22
CA VAL A 23 11.74 -7.19 -3.18
C VAL A 23 10.83 -7.75 -4.27
N ALA A 24 11.12 -8.94 -4.79
CA ALA A 24 10.28 -9.61 -5.77
C ALA A 24 8.85 -9.86 -5.22
N ILE A 25 8.74 -10.33 -3.97
CA ILE A 25 7.43 -10.53 -3.33
C ILE A 25 6.68 -9.20 -3.18
N LEU A 26 7.34 -8.16 -2.68
CA LEU A 26 6.71 -6.83 -2.53
C LEU A 26 6.25 -6.26 -3.88
N LEU A 27 7.05 -6.42 -4.93
CA LEU A 27 6.68 -5.93 -6.26
C LEU A 27 5.44 -6.66 -6.81
N VAL A 28 5.38 -7.98 -6.67
CA VAL A 28 4.29 -8.80 -7.25
C VAL A 28 3.00 -8.69 -6.44
N PHE A 29 3.09 -8.71 -5.11
CA PHE A 29 1.92 -8.82 -4.25
C PHE A 29 1.48 -7.50 -3.62
N THR A 30 2.30 -6.45 -3.68
CA THR A 30 1.95 -5.13 -3.13
C THR A 30 1.93 -4.08 -4.22
N VAL A 31 3.04 -3.88 -4.93
CA VAL A 31 3.17 -2.77 -5.87
C VAL A 31 2.33 -2.98 -7.12
N TYR A 32 2.37 -4.18 -7.72
CA TYR A 32 1.55 -4.50 -8.89
C TYR A 32 0.04 -4.33 -8.63
N PRO A 33 -0.57 -4.93 -7.59
CA PRO A 33 -2.01 -4.74 -7.34
C PRO A 33 -2.35 -3.31 -6.92
N LEU A 34 -1.44 -2.57 -6.27
CA LEU A 34 -1.65 -1.15 -5.98
C LEU A 34 -1.78 -0.34 -7.28
N ILE A 35 -0.84 -0.51 -8.23
CA ILE A 35 -0.88 0.16 -9.53
C ILE A 35 -2.15 -0.24 -10.29
N TYR A 36 -2.50 -1.52 -10.27
CA TYR A 36 -3.71 -2.01 -10.91
C TYR A 36 -4.99 -1.39 -10.31
N ASN A 37 -5.07 -1.26 -8.98
CA ASN A 37 -6.19 -0.57 -8.32
C ASN A 37 -6.26 0.93 -8.69
N ILE A 38 -5.11 1.60 -8.80
CA ILE A 38 -5.07 2.99 -9.28
C ILE A 38 -5.62 3.06 -10.69
N TRP A 39 -5.19 2.17 -11.60
CA TRP A 39 -5.72 2.10 -12.96
C TRP A 39 -7.22 1.82 -12.97
N LEU A 40 -7.68 0.88 -12.14
CA LEU A 40 -9.08 0.51 -11.98
C LEU A 40 -9.93 1.68 -11.47
N SER A 41 -9.39 2.57 -10.64
CA SER A 41 -10.11 3.75 -10.13
C SER A 41 -10.58 4.71 -11.22
N PHE A 42 -9.94 4.70 -12.39
CA PHE A 42 -10.34 5.49 -13.58
C PHE A 42 -11.30 4.74 -14.51
N HIS A 43 -11.66 3.51 -14.17
CA HIS A 43 -12.58 2.68 -14.94
C HIS A 43 -13.85 2.39 -14.13
N GLU A 44 -14.96 2.22 -14.82
CA GLU A 44 -16.22 1.78 -14.24
C GLU A 44 -16.64 0.46 -14.86
N PHE A 45 -17.05 -0.49 -14.02
CA PHE A 45 -17.57 -1.76 -14.49
C PHE A 45 -19.04 -1.63 -14.82
N VAL A 46 -19.40 -1.73 -16.11
CA VAL A 46 -20.79 -1.63 -16.57
C VAL A 46 -21.38 -3.04 -16.66
N PRO A 47 -22.22 -3.49 -15.70
CA PRO A 47 -22.66 -4.89 -15.63
C PRO A 47 -23.46 -5.32 -16.86
N ARG A 48 -24.19 -4.37 -17.46
CA ARG A 48 -25.01 -4.59 -18.66
C ARG A 48 -24.17 -4.91 -19.90
N ARG A 49 -22.97 -4.34 -20.01
CA ARG A 49 -22.04 -4.55 -21.14
C ARG A 49 -20.96 -5.57 -20.81
N ARG A 50 -20.86 -6.01 -19.55
CA ARG A 50 -19.79 -6.87 -19.02
C ARG A 50 -18.41 -6.37 -19.43
N ALA A 51 -18.24 -5.05 -19.43
CA ALA A 51 -17.05 -4.37 -19.88
C ALA A 51 -16.60 -3.36 -18.82
N LEU A 52 -15.29 -3.18 -18.71
CA LEU A 52 -14.69 -2.05 -18.05
C LEU A 52 -14.61 -0.89 -19.03
N GLU A 53 -15.29 0.20 -18.71
CA GLU A 53 -15.24 1.43 -19.50
C GLU A 53 -14.33 2.44 -18.80
N PHE A 54 -13.46 3.10 -19.57
CA PHE A 54 -12.63 4.17 -19.04
C PHE A 54 -13.47 5.43 -18.90
N VAL A 55 -13.71 5.85 -17.65
CA VAL A 55 -14.51 7.03 -17.30
C VAL A 55 -13.64 8.22 -16.88
N GLY A 56 -12.31 8.07 -16.95
CA GLY A 56 -11.37 9.12 -16.56
C GLY A 56 -11.54 9.47 -15.07
N THR A 57 -11.73 10.75 -14.76
CA THR A 57 -11.80 11.26 -13.38
C THR A 57 -13.22 11.30 -12.80
N GLU A 58 -14.22 10.78 -13.52
CA GLU A 58 -15.63 10.89 -13.10
C GLU A 58 -15.87 10.25 -11.72
N ASN A 59 -15.34 9.05 -11.50
CA ASN A 59 -15.39 8.35 -10.20
C ASN A 59 -14.87 9.22 -9.04
N TRP A 60 -13.79 9.96 -9.28
CA TRP A 60 -13.17 10.83 -8.27
C TRP A 60 -14.04 12.05 -7.96
N VAL A 61 -14.66 12.65 -8.99
CA VAL A 61 -15.59 13.78 -8.81
C VAL A 61 -16.85 13.34 -8.08
N GLN A 62 -17.38 12.15 -8.40
CA GLN A 62 -18.53 11.59 -7.68
C GLN A 62 -18.20 11.33 -6.21
N LEU A 63 -17.06 10.70 -5.92
CA LEU A 63 -16.61 10.42 -4.56
C LEU A 63 -16.38 11.70 -3.75
N TRP A 64 -15.78 12.73 -4.37
CA TRP A 64 -15.53 14.02 -3.72
C TRP A 64 -16.81 14.73 -3.28
N ASN A 65 -17.89 14.58 -4.06
CA ASN A 65 -19.19 15.18 -3.74
C ASN A 65 -20.06 14.30 -2.82
N ASP A 66 -19.60 13.09 -2.48
CA ASP A 66 -20.35 12.18 -1.58
C ASP A 66 -20.12 12.55 -0.11
N THR A 67 -21.16 13.09 0.54
CA THR A 67 -21.14 13.41 1.97
C THR A 67 -20.84 12.19 2.84
N ARG A 68 -21.27 10.98 2.44
CA ARG A 68 -21.04 9.75 3.22
C ARG A 68 -19.56 9.38 3.23
N PHE A 69 -18.86 9.59 2.10
CA PHE A 69 -17.42 9.38 2.02
C PHE A 69 -16.66 10.24 3.05
N TRP A 70 -16.98 11.54 3.11
CA TRP A 70 -16.37 12.46 4.08
C TRP A 70 -16.71 12.10 5.53
N GLN A 71 -17.96 11.73 5.81
CA GLN A 71 -18.36 11.28 7.13
C GLN A 71 -17.58 10.02 7.54
N SER A 72 -17.46 9.04 6.66
CA SER A 72 -16.67 7.83 6.91
C SER A 72 -15.20 8.15 7.14
N LEU A 73 -14.60 9.04 6.35
CA LEU A 73 -13.22 9.49 6.56
C LEU A 73 -13.01 10.11 7.94
N VAL A 74 -13.89 11.04 8.33
CA VAL A 74 -13.80 11.70 9.66
C VAL A 74 -13.87 10.65 10.77
N ILE A 75 -14.83 9.73 10.68
CA ILE A 75 -14.98 8.65 11.66
C ILE A 75 -13.69 7.82 11.75
N THR A 76 -13.17 7.34 10.61
CA THR A 76 -11.93 6.54 10.58
C THR A 76 -10.74 7.29 11.16
N PHE A 77 -10.55 8.57 10.80
CA PHE A 77 -9.46 9.38 11.33
C PHE A 77 -9.61 9.67 12.82
N THR A 78 -10.83 9.89 13.31
CA THR A 78 -11.08 10.06 14.75
C THR A 78 -10.72 8.79 15.52
N TYR A 79 -11.16 7.62 15.05
CA TYR A 79 -10.78 6.34 15.68
C TYR A 79 -9.26 6.11 15.64
N PHE A 80 -8.63 6.34 14.49
CA PHE A 80 -7.18 6.23 14.34
C PHE A 80 -6.43 7.14 15.30
N ALA A 81 -6.79 8.42 15.38
CA ALA A 81 -6.12 9.39 16.23
C ALA A 81 -6.26 9.04 17.72
N ILE A 82 -7.46 8.65 18.15
CA ILE A 82 -7.71 8.22 19.52
C ILE A 82 -6.87 6.98 19.84
N ALA A 83 -6.94 5.95 19.00
CA ALA A 83 -6.17 4.72 19.20
C ALA A 83 -4.67 4.98 19.26
N LEU A 84 -4.13 5.76 18.31
CA LEU A 84 -2.72 6.12 18.25
C LEU A 84 -2.25 6.85 19.52
N VAL A 85 -3.04 7.82 20.02
CA VAL A 85 -2.70 8.53 21.26
C VAL A 85 -2.63 7.56 22.44
N PHE A 86 -3.60 6.66 22.58
CA PHE A 86 -3.59 5.67 23.65
C PHE A 86 -2.40 4.69 23.50
N GLU A 87 -2.14 4.17 22.30
CA GLU A 87 -1.02 3.27 22.03
C GLU A 87 0.32 3.92 22.37
N LEU A 88 0.53 5.19 22.01
CA LEU A 88 1.76 5.91 22.30
C LEU A 88 1.91 6.21 23.79
N VAL A 89 0.85 6.69 24.46
CA VAL A 89 0.89 7.01 25.89
C VAL A 89 1.14 5.74 26.71
N LEU A 90 0.42 4.65 26.41
CA LEU A 90 0.59 3.38 27.13
C LEU A 90 1.94 2.74 26.82
N GLY A 91 2.37 2.73 25.55
CA GLY A 91 3.67 2.21 25.16
C GLY A 91 4.82 2.96 25.84
N MET A 92 4.74 4.29 25.92
CA MET A 92 5.72 5.12 26.60
C MET A 92 5.69 4.92 28.12
N ALA A 93 4.50 4.86 28.73
CA ALA A 93 4.37 4.60 30.16
C ALA A 93 4.97 3.25 30.57
N ILE A 94 4.75 2.20 29.76
CA ILE A 94 5.35 0.88 29.98
C ILE A 94 6.87 0.95 29.82
N ALA A 95 7.37 1.63 28.78
CA ALA A 95 8.81 1.79 28.57
C ALA A 95 9.49 2.45 29.78
N LEU A 96 8.91 3.53 30.31
CA LEU A 96 9.43 4.24 31.49
C LEU A 96 9.31 3.45 32.80
N LEU A 97 8.42 2.47 32.88
CA LEU A 97 8.28 1.60 34.05
C LEU A 97 9.29 0.44 34.04
N LEU A 98 9.70 0.01 32.84
CA LEU A 98 10.63 -1.10 32.62
C LEU A 98 12.10 -0.64 32.61
N ASP A 99 12.35 0.64 32.34
CA ASP A 99 13.64 1.31 32.60
C ASP A 99 13.91 1.45 34.11
#